data_AF-V7CEB6-F1
#
_entry.id   AF-V7CEB6-F1
#
_cell.length_a   1.000
_cell.length_b   1.000
_cell.length_c   1.000
_cell.angle_alpha   90.00
_cell.angle_beta   90.00
_cell.angle_gamma   90.00
#
_symmetry.space_group_name_H-M   'P 1'
#
loop_
_entity.id
_entity.type
_entity.pdbx_description
1 polymer ?
#
loop_
_entity_poly.entity_id
_entity_poly.type
_entity_poly.pdbx_seq_one_letter_code
_entity_poly.pdbx_strand_id
1 'polypeptide(L)'
;MKATLLPPSSAPLFLPTSSTRHASFAVCSSSRNQPYIPKLEPFSRTKFERALKDPPLIEKSEKEILDYCLTVEGDESYSCWQAYFELKDLEKESPKADIEKLILETGGVKSLIGCLHGIAAGMQKVKKEETELSKNVKSEGEKQCPIPDGLPKTDEQLKEEEEAKMPDSPYTKLLRTMGRYPAWYSPAPDHETD
;
A
#
# COMPACT_ATOMS: atom_id res chain seq x y z
N MET A 1 21.46 -37.48 -67.74
CA MET A 1 21.63 -36.10 -67.24
C MET A 1 22.35 -36.17 -65.89
N LYS A 2 23.50 -35.48 -65.77
CA LYS A 2 24.25 -34.99 -64.57
C LYS A 2 24.11 -35.80 -63.26
N ALA A 3 25.13 -36.54 -62.80
CA ALA A 3 26.31 -36.10 -62.00
C ALA A 3 25.89 -35.45 -60.66
N THR A 4 26.38 -35.78 -59.46
CA THR A 4 27.67 -36.36 -59.04
C THR A 4 27.55 -36.95 -57.62
N LEU A 5 28.24 -38.06 -57.36
CA LEU A 5 28.48 -38.70 -56.06
C LEU A 5 29.56 -37.95 -55.26
N LEU A 6 29.54 -38.07 -53.92
CA LEU A 6 30.66 -38.50 -53.05
C LEU A 6 30.46 -38.06 -51.57
N PRO A 7 30.49 -39.01 -50.62
CA PRO A 7 31.23 -38.92 -49.34
C PRO A 7 32.56 -39.74 -49.49
N PRO A 8 33.39 -40.06 -48.45
CA PRO A 8 33.39 -39.75 -47.01
C PRO A 8 34.80 -39.35 -46.45
N SER A 9 34.93 -39.29 -45.11
CA SER A 9 36.04 -39.85 -44.30
C SER A 9 36.80 -38.90 -43.35
N SER A 10 36.61 -39.20 -42.06
CA SER A 10 37.59 -39.30 -40.96
C SER A 10 38.21 -38.07 -40.29
N ALA A 11 38.17 -38.15 -38.96
CA ALA A 11 38.56 -37.15 -37.95
C ALA A 11 40.06 -36.80 -37.92
N PRO A 12 40.39 -35.74 -37.17
CA PRO A 12 41.37 -35.92 -36.10
C PRO A 12 40.95 -35.30 -34.76
N LEU A 13 41.37 -35.97 -33.69
CA LEU A 13 41.50 -35.44 -32.32
C LEU A 13 42.44 -34.24 -32.30
N PHE A 14 42.18 -33.18 -31.52
CA PHE A 14 43.18 -32.37 -30.78
C PHE A 14 42.46 -31.32 -29.90
N LEU A 15 42.51 -31.50 -28.58
CA LEU A 15 42.59 -30.40 -27.58
C LEU A 15 44.08 -30.31 -27.17
N PRO A 16 44.60 -29.25 -26.49
CA PRO A 16 43.97 -28.02 -26.01
C PRO A 16 44.80 -26.74 -26.31
N THR A 17 44.21 -25.54 -26.24
CA THR A 17 44.98 -24.33 -25.86
C THR A 17 44.10 -23.32 -25.15
N SER A 18 44.47 -23.03 -23.91
CA SER A 18 44.01 -21.92 -23.08
C SER A 18 44.33 -20.59 -23.77
N SER A 19 43.38 -20.07 -24.55
CA SER A 19 43.46 -18.69 -25.04
C SER A 19 43.03 -17.74 -23.93
N THR A 20 44.01 -17.23 -23.19
CA THR A 20 43.90 -16.05 -22.32
C THR A 20 43.20 -14.94 -23.10
N ARG A 21 41.93 -14.67 -22.78
CA ARG A 21 41.18 -13.55 -23.36
C ARG A 21 41.85 -12.28 -22.83
N HIS A 22 42.60 -11.63 -23.70
CA HIS A 22 43.15 -10.31 -23.44
C HIS A 22 41.97 -9.35 -23.37
N ALA A 23 41.74 -8.78 -22.19
CA ALA A 23 40.84 -7.65 -22.02
C ALA A 23 41.43 -6.48 -22.82
N SER A 24 40.83 -6.19 -23.97
CA SER A 24 41.14 -5.00 -24.75
C SER A 24 40.68 -3.78 -23.97
N PHE A 25 41.59 -3.18 -23.21
CA PHE A 25 41.40 -1.82 -22.75
C PHE A 25 41.61 -0.90 -23.95
N ALA A 26 40.58 -0.17 -24.34
CA ALA A 26 40.73 0.92 -25.30
C ALA A 26 41.28 2.14 -24.54
N VAL A 27 42.60 2.33 -24.56
CA VAL A 27 43.22 3.60 -24.14
C VAL A 27 43.10 4.57 -25.31
N CYS A 28 42.05 5.39 -25.28
CA CYS A 28 41.92 6.55 -26.16
C CYS A 28 42.84 7.66 -25.66
N SER A 29 44.06 7.71 -26.18
CA SER A 29 44.96 8.85 -26.04
C SER A 29 44.48 10.00 -26.92
N SER A 30 43.47 10.76 -26.49
CA SER A 30 43.09 12.01 -27.16
C SER A 30 43.98 13.15 -26.69
N SER A 31 45.18 13.26 -27.27
CA SER A 31 45.95 14.51 -27.27
C SER A 31 45.32 15.46 -28.28
N ARG A 32 44.44 16.35 -27.81
CA ARG A 32 44.02 17.53 -28.57
C ARG A 32 43.57 18.62 -27.62
N ASN A 33 44.51 19.51 -27.29
CA ASN A 33 44.25 20.79 -26.64
C ASN A 33 43.47 21.68 -27.62
N GLN A 34 42.15 21.52 -27.68
CA GLN A 34 41.24 22.47 -28.33
C GLN A 34 40.76 23.50 -27.28
N PRO A 35 40.99 24.80 -27.47
CA PRO A 35 40.67 25.83 -26.49
C PRO A 35 39.16 26.12 -26.32
N TYR A 36 38.29 25.48 -27.12
CA TYR A 36 36.85 25.74 -27.16
C TYR A 36 36.01 24.46 -27.00
N ILE A 37 36.50 23.44 -26.30
CA ILE A 37 35.63 22.33 -25.87
C ILE A 37 35.23 22.62 -24.42
N PRO A 38 33.96 22.93 -24.13
CA PRO A 38 33.48 22.98 -22.76
C PRO A 38 33.77 21.62 -22.14
N LYS A 39 34.63 21.57 -21.12
CA LYS A 39 34.96 20.34 -20.42
C LYS A 39 33.70 19.86 -19.70
N LEU A 40 32.98 18.94 -20.32
CA LEU A 40 31.87 18.24 -19.69
C LEU A 40 32.43 17.34 -18.59
N GLU A 41 31.69 17.23 -17.50
CA GLU A 41 31.95 16.27 -16.44
C GLU A 41 32.15 14.86 -17.06
N PRO A 42 33.15 14.07 -16.60
CA PRO A 42 33.37 12.72 -17.08
C PRO A 42 32.09 11.90 -17.07
N PHE A 43 31.76 11.23 -18.19
CA PHE A 43 30.60 10.33 -18.27
C PHE A 43 30.67 9.18 -17.24
N SER A 44 31.85 8.85 -16.74
CA SER A 44 32.08 7.88 -15.68
C SER A 44 31.88 8.50 -14.30
N ARG A 45 30.64 8.89 -13.97
CA ARG A 45 30.29 9.20 -12.58
C ARG A 45 30.40 7.94 -11.73
N THR A 46 31.10 8.04 -10.61
CA THR A 46 31.19 6.94 -9.64
C THR A 46 29.80 6.63 -9.07
N LYS A 47 29.52 5.38 -8.69
CA LYS A 47 28.21 4.97 -8.14
C LYS A 47 27.80 5.84 -6.94
N PHE A 48 28.78 6.29 -6.16
CA PHE A 48 28.59 7.16 -5.00
C PHE A 48 28.21 8.60 -5.38
N GLU A 49 28.82 9.16 -6.42
CA GLU A 49 28.46 10.50 -6.91
C GLU A 49 27.04 10.55 -7.45
N ARG A 50 26.56 9.43 -8.03
CA ARG A 50 25.17 9.28 -8.47
C ARG A 50 24.21 9.23 -7.27
N ALA A 51 24.54 8.44 -6.25
CA ALA A 51 23.75 8.32 -5.02
C ALA A 51 23.65 9.64 -4.21
N LEU A 52 24.65 10.52 -4.29
CA LEU A 52 24.63 11.82 -3.60
C LEU A 52 23.84 12.90 -4.35
N LYS A 53 23.72 12.80 -5.69
CA LYS A 53 23.01 13.79 -6.52
C LYS A 53 21.55 13.40 -6.73
N ASP A 54 21.25 12.11 -6.73
CA ASP A 54 19.90 11.61 -6.87
C ASP A 54 19.14 11.82 -5.56
N PRO A 55 18.00 12.53 -5.57
CA PRO A 55 17.14 12.57 -4.39
C PRO A 55 16.81 11.13 -3.97
N PRO A 56 16.67 10.87 -2.66
CA PRO A 56 16.41 9.53 -2.15
C PRO A 56 15.22 8.92 -2.91
N LEU A 57 15.34 7.64 -3.27
CA LEU A 57 14.40 6.99 -4.18
C LEU A 57 12.95 7.09 -3.66
N ILE A 58 12.78 7.12 -2.34
CA ILE A 58 11.51 7.34 -1.64
C ILE A 58 10.92 8.71 -2.01
N GLU A 59 11.67 9.81 -1.86
CA GLU A 59 11.18 11.16 -2.23
C GLU A 59 10.81 11.27 -3.71
N LYS A 60 11.52 10.52 -4.59
CA LYS A 60 11.16 10.46 -6.02
C LYS A 60 9.81 9.79 -6.20
N SER A 61 9.60 8.61 -5.60
CA SER A 61 8.33 7.89 -5.67
C SER A 61 7.17 8.66 -5.06
N GLU A 62 7.40 9.41 -3.98
CA GLU A 62 6.39 10.26 -3.37
C GLU A 62 5.92 11.37 -4.31
N LYS A 63 6.86 12.07 -4.95
CA LYS A 63 6.52 13.07 -5.96
C LYS A 63 5.79 12.45 -7.14
N GLU A 64 6.21 11.27 -7.58
CA GLU A 64 5.57 10.57 -8.70
C GLU A 64 4.13 10.14 -8.37
N ILE A 65 3.89 9.65 -7.14
CA ILE A 65 2.53 9.36 -6.65
C ILE A 65 1.71 10.65 -6.58
N LEU A 66 2.26 11.74 -6.03
CA LEU A 66 1.57 13.03 -5.95
C LEU A 66 1.16 13.55 -7.33
N ASP A 67 2.10 13.57 -8.27
CA ASP A 67 1.85 13.98 -9.65
C ASP A 67 0.77 13.11 -10.29
N TYR A 68 0.80 11.79 -10.04
CA TYR A 68 -0.22 10.88 -10.51
C TYR A 68 -1.60 11.16 -9.87
N CYS A 69 -1.68 11.35 -8.55
CA CYS A 69 -2.94 11.63 -7.87
C CYS A 69 -3.60 12.94 -8.32
N LEU A 70 -2.80 13.92 -8.77
CA LEU A 70 -3.32 15.16 -9.36
C LEU A 70 -3.96 14.95 -10.75
N THR A 71 -3.56 13.90 -11.48
CA THR A 71 -4.08 13.60 -12.81
C THR A 71 -5.29 12.66 -12.81
N VAL A 72 -5.52 11.94 -11.72
CA VAL A 72 -6.59 10.94 -11.59
C VAL A 72 -7.84 11.59 -11.01
N GLU A 73 -8.98 11.35 -11.64
CA GLU A 73 -10.30 11.83 -11.20
C GLU A 73 -11.20 10.66 -10.75
N GLY A 74 -12.14 10.92 -9.85
CA GLY A 74 -13.11 9.93 -9.36
C GLY A 74 -12.60 9.08 -8.19
N ASP A 75 -13.15 7.88 -8.01
CA ASP A 75 -12.87 7.02 -6.84
C ASP A 75 -11.39 6.57 -6.75
N GLU A 76 -10.71 6.46 -7.90
CA GLU A 76 -9.28 6.14 -7.95
C GLU A 76 -8.41 7.24 -7.31
N SER A 77 -8.90 8.49 -7.26
CA SER A 77 -8.17 9.61 -6.64
C SER A 77 -8.06 9.42 -5.13
N TYR A 78 -9.14 8.96 -4.47
CA TYR A 78 -9.14 8.69 -3.04
C TYR A 78 -8.14 7.58 -2.69
N SER A 79 -8.17 6.48 -3.45
CA SER A 79 -7.21 5.38 -3.31
C SER A 79 -5.77 5.87 -3.52
N CYS A 80 -5.52 6.70 -4.53
CA CYS A 80 -4.20 7.27 -4.78
C CYS A 80 -3.67 8.10 -3.61
N TRP A 81 -4.48 9.02 -3.08
CA TRP A 81 -4.12 9.83 -1.92
C TRP A 81 -3.92 8.99 -0.67
N GLN A 82 -4.71 7.93 -0.49
CA GLN A 82 -4.52 6.99 0.60
C GLN A 82 -3.16 6.27 0.49
N ALA A 83 -2.78 5.80 -0.70
CA ALA A 83 -1.47 5.17 -0.90
C ALA A 83 -0.30 6.12 -0.61
N TYR A 84 -0.45 7.42 -0.89
CA TYR A 84 0.55 8.41 -0.50
C TYR A 84 0.78 8.46 1.02
N PHE A 85 -0.31 8.43 1.82
CA PHE A 85 -0.19 8.39 3.27
C PHE A 85 0.36 7.04 3.78
N GLU A 86 -0.06 5.93 3.18
CA GLU A 86 0.46 4.60 3.51
C GLU A 86 1.96 4.49 3.24
N LEU A 87 2.48 5.09 2.17
CA LEU A 87 3.92 5.16 1.92
C LEU A 87 4.66 5.95 3.01
N LYS A 88 4.08 7.07 3.47
CA LYS A 88 4.63 7.87 4.58
C LYS A 88 4.60 7.15 5.92
N ASP A 89 3.60 6.31 6.15
CA ASP A 89 3.53 5.51 7.36
C ASP A 89 4.49 4.32 7.30
N LEU A 90 4.65 3.70 6.13
CA LEU A 90 5.69 2.69 5.91
C LEU A 90 7.11 3.24 6.09
N GLU A 91 7.37 4.51 5.72
CA GLU A 91 8.65 5.18 5.99
C GLU A 91 8.95 5.26 7.51
N LYS A 92 7.92 5.34 8.35
CA LYS A 92 8.07 5.37 9.81
C LYS A 92 8.19 3.98 10.42
N GLU A 93 7.45 3.01 9.90
CA GLU A 93 7.35 1.65 10.47
C GLU A 93 8.45 0.70 9.99
N SER A 94 9.01 0.90 8.78
CA SER A 94 9.94 -0.03 8.13
C SER A 94 11.29 0.62 7.77
N PRO A 95 12.39 -0.14 7.65
CA PRO A 95 13.68 0.43 7.29
C PRO A 95 13.66 0.89 5.83
N LYS A 96 14.32 2.03 5.57
CA LYS A 96 14.37 2.67 4.23
C LYS A 96 14.82 1.72 3.11
N ALA A 97 15.72 0.78 3.40
CA ALA A 97 16.22 -0.18 2.42
C ALA A 97 15.12 -1.11 1.87
N ASP A 98 14.16 -1.51 2.70
CA ASP A 98 13.07 -2.41 2.28
C ASP A 98 12.07 -1.66 1.40
N ILE A 99 11.81 -0.39 1.71
CA ILE A 99 10.95 0.50 0.91
C ILE A 99 11.58 0.76 -0.46
N GLU A 100 12.87 1.02 -0.51
CA GLU A 100 13.59 1.21 -1.77
C GLU A 100 13.55 -0.06 -2.63
N LYS A 101 13.72 -1.24 -2.03
CA LYS A 101 13.58 -2.52 -2.73
C LYS A 101 12.18 -2.70 -3.30
N LEU A 102 11.14 -2.37 -2.53
CA LEU A 102 9.75 -2.41 -2.99
C LEU A 102 9.54 -1.49 -4.20
N ILE A 103 10.03 -0.25 -4.14
CA ILE A 103 9.90 0.71 -5.25
C ILE A 103 10.58 0.17 -6.52
N LEU A 104 11.76 -0.45 -6.38
CA LEU A 104 12.48 -1.05 -7.51
C LEU A 104 11.76 -2.28 -8.09
N GLU A 105 11.14 -3.09 -7.25
CA GLU A 105 10.39 -4.29 -7.68
C GLU A 105 9.09 -3.94 -8.40
N THR A 106 8.43 -2.84 -8.01
CA THR A 106 7.05 -2.57 -8.41
C THR A 106 6.94 -1.83 -9.75
N GLY A 107 8.04 -1.25 -10.27
CA GLY A 107 8.19 -0.89 -11.69
C GLY A 107 7.15 0.07 -12.29
N GLY A 108 6.39 0.82 -11.47
CA GLY A 108 5.43 1.83 -11.93
C GLY A 108 4.47 2.31 -10.84
N VAL A 109 3.98 3.55 -10.96
CA VAL A 109 3.20 4.24 -9.91
C VAL A 109 1.88 3.55 -9.60
N LYS A 110 1.12 3.13 -10.62
CA LYS A 110 -0.17 2.43 -10.41
C LYS A 110 0.01 1.10 -9.68
N SER A 111 1.04 0.36 -10.05
CA SER A 111 1.37 -0.90 -9.38
C SER A 111 1.86 -0.65 -7.96
N LEU A 112 2.64 0.42 -7.74
CA LEU A 112 3.13 0.83 -6.43
C LEU A 112 1.97 1.16 -5.49
N ILE A 113 0.99 1.95 -5.96
CA ILE A 113 -0.24 2.27 -5.21
C ILE A 113 -0.97 0.99 -4.78
N GLY A 114 -1.15 0.03 -5.69
CA GLY A 114 -1.78 -1.25 -5.36
C GLY A 114 -0.99 -2.09 -4.35
N CYS A 115 0.34 -2.12 -4.47
CA CYS A 115 1.22 -2.81 -3.53
C CYS A 115 1.17 -2.18 -2.13
N LEU A 116 1.14 -0.84 -2.04
CA LEU A 116 1.04 -0.11 -0.77
C LEU A 116 -0.25 -0.46 -0.05
N HIS A 117 -1.39 -0.43 -0.75
CA HIS A 117 -2.66 -0.86 -0.18
C HIS A 117 -2.64 -2.31 0.29
N GLY A 118 -2.02 -3.21 -0.48
CA GLY A 118 -1.88 -4.62 -0.09
C GLY A 118 -1.09 -4.80 1.20
N ILE A 119 0.01 -4.05 1.36
CA ILE A 119 0.84 -4.08 2.56
C ILE A 119 0.10 -3.47 3.75
N ALA A 120 -0.50 -2.28 3.59
CA ALA A 120 -1.25 -1.63 4.65
C ALA A 120 -2.43 -2.49 5.14
N ALA A 121 -3.17 -3.12 4.22
CA ALA A 121 -4.23 -4.06 4.55
C ALA A 121 -3.69 -5.32 5.25
N GLY A 122 -2.53 -5.83 4.85
CA GLY A 122 -1.84 -6.94 5.51
C GLY A 122 -1.46 -6.59 6.95
N MET A 123 -0.86 -5.43 7.17
CA MET A 123 -0.43 -4.96 8.49
C MET A 123 -1.62 -4.74 9.43
N GLN A 124 -2.74 -4.21 8.93
CA GLN A 124 -3.96 -4.08 9.75
C GLN A 124 -4.58 -5.42 10.11
N LYS A 125 -4.55 -6.42 9.22
CA LYS A 125 -5.03 -7.76 9.52
C LYS A 125 -4.20 -8.43 10.60
N VAL A 126 -2.87 -8.34 10.50
CA VAL A 126 -1.96 -8.87 11.54
C VAL A 126 -2.20 -8.18 12.89
N LYS A 127 -2.35 -6.85 12.91
CA LYS A 127 -2.70 -6.10 14.14
C LYS A 127 -4.09 -6.47 14.70
N LYS A 128 -5.07 -6.81 13.85
CA LYS A 128 -6.40 -7.26 14.26
C LYS A 128 -6.39 -8.69 14.83
N GLU A 129 -5.67 -9.61 14.21
CA GLU A 129 -5.54 -10.97 14.75
C GLU A 129 -4.84 -11.00 16.12
N GLU A 130 -3.83 -10.15 16.34
CA GLU A 130 -3.21 -9.99 17.67
C GLU A 130 -4.17 -9.39 18.71
N THR A 131 -5.10 -8.53 18.31
CA THR A 131 -6.06 -7.89 19.22
C THR A 131 -7.33 -8.73 19.46
N GLU A 132 -7.70 -9.62 18.55
CA GLU A 132 -8.83 -10.56 18.72
C GLU A 132 -8.51 -11.70 19.71
N LEU A 133 -7.26 -12.15 19.82
CA LEU A 133 -6.83 -13.07 20.87
C LEU A 133 -7.00 -12.51 22.30
N SER A 134 -7.12 -11.18 22.44
CA SER A 134 -7.18 -10.49 23.73
C SER A 134 -8.60 -10.14 24.21
N LYS A 135 -9.65 -10.36 23.41
CA LYS A 135 -11.00 -9.82 23.65
C LYS A 135 -12.10 -10.85 23.94
N ASN A 136 -11.77 -12.11 24.21
CA ASN A 136 -12.80 -13.11 24.52
C ASN A 136 -13.17 -13.14 26.02
N VAL A 137 -13.81 -12.08 26.53
CA VAL A 137 -14.55 -12.10 27.81
C VAL A 137 -15.76 -11.15 27.77
N LYS A 138 -16.97 -11.72 27.59
CA LYS A 138 -18.33 -11.24 28.01
C LYS A 138 -18.85 -9.93 27.36
N SER A 139 -20.14 -9.69 27.11
CA SER A 139 -21.42 -10.27 27.54
C SER A 139 -22.55 -9.89 26.56
N GLU A 140 -23.65 -10.65 26.61
CA GLU A 140 -24.92 -10.46 25.90
C GLU A 140 -25.65 -9.12 26.19
N GLY A 141 -26.47 -8.69 25.22
CA GLY A 141 -27.45 -7.60 25.35
C GLY A 141 -27.74 -6.91 24.02
N GLU A 142 -28.66 -7.46 23.23
CA GLU A 142 -29.03 -6.99 21.89
C GLU A 142 -29.49 -5.51 21.83
N LYS A 143 -28.81 -4.72 21.01
CA LYS A 143 -29.41 -3.63 20.22
C LYS A 143 -29.12 -3.95 18.75
N GLN A 144 -30.14 -4.34 17.99
CA GLN A 144 -30.03 -4.73 16.57
C GLN A 144 -29.91 -3.51 15.63
N CYS A 145 -29.19 -2.47 16.05
CA CYS A 145 -28.77 -1.38 15.17
C CYS A 145 -27.24 -1.38 15.14
N PRO A 146 -26.61 -1.38 13.95
CA PRO A 146 -25.18 -1.14 13.86
C PRO A 146 -24.85 0.19 14.53
N ILE A 147 -24.08 0.16 15.61
CA ILE A 147 -23.52 1.37 16.23
C ILE A 147 -22.45 1.85 15.26
N PRO A 148 -22.57 3.04 14.64
CA PRO A 148 -21.64 3.46 13.59
C PRO A 148 -20.20 3.77 14.07
N ASP A 149 -19.86 3.45 15.32
CA ASP A 149 -18.52 3.69 15.88
C ASP A 149 -17.96 2.52 16.73
N GLY A 150 -18.71 1.43 16.90
CA GLY A 150 -18.26 0.21 17.61
C GLY A 150 -17.89 0.35 19.10
N LEU A 151 -17.79 1.56 19.64
CA LEU A 151 -17.52 1.81 21.06
C LEU A 151 -18.83 1.95 21.84
N PRO A 152 -18.97 1.31 23.02
CA PRO A 152 -20.04 1.67 23.94
C PRO A 152 -19.88 3.14 24.34
N LYS A 153 -20.99 3.88 24.38
CA LYS A 153 -20.99 5.28 24.83
C LYS A 153 -20.37 5.37 26.22
N THR A 154 -19.53 6.38 26.45
CA THR A 154 -18.97 6.62 27.78
C THR A 154 -20.06 7.14 28.73
N ASP A 155 -19.90 6.91 30.03
CA ASP A 155 -20.86 7.37 31.03
C ASP A 155 -21.08 8.90 30.99
N GLU A 156 -20.03 9.64 30.63
CA GLU A 156 -20.08 11.10 30.42
C GLU A 156 -20.98 11.48 29.24
N GLN A 157 -20.87 10.77 28.10
CA GLN A 157 -21.71 11.01 26.92
C GLN A 157 -23.17 10.67 27.18
N LEU A 158 -23.45 9.60 27.94
CA LEU A 158 -24.82 9.25 28.31
C LEU A 158 -25.50 10.32 29.15
N LYS A 159 -24.74 10.94 30.07
CA LYS A 159 -25.25 12.00 30.93
C LYS A 159 -25.49 13.31 30.16
N GLU A 160 -24.59 13.66 29.25
CA GLU A 160 -24.75 14.84 28.39
C GLU A 160 -25.96 14.70 27.45
N GLU A 161 -26.21 13.50 26.92
CA GLU A 161 -27.41 13.23 26.11
C GLU A 161 -28.71 13.33 26.91
N GLU A 162 -28.70 12.95 28.19
CA GLU A 162 -29.85 13.11 29.08
C GLU A 162 -30.11 14.60 29.37
N GLU A 163 -29.05 15.38 29.61
CA GLU A 163 -29.13 16.81 29.88
C GLU A 163 -29.51 17.64 28.65
N ALA A 164 -29.04 17.25 27.47
CA ALA A 164 -29.36 17.89 26.19
C ALA A 164 -30.78 17.60 25.69
N LYS A 165 -31.51 16.69 26.36
CA LYS A 165 -32.86 16.31 25.96
C LYS A 165 -33.85 17.42 26.30
N MET A 166 -34.57 17.90 25.27
CA MET A 166 -35.66 18.85 25.46
C MET A 166 -36.73 18.29 26.42
N PRO A 167 -37.29 19.13 27.31
CA PRO A 167 -38.30 18.68 28.27
C PRO A 167 -39.52 18.12 27.53
N ASP A 168 -39.87 16.87 27.83
CA ASP A 168 -41.04 16.23 27.24
C ASP A 168 -42.33 16.89 27.76
N SER A 169 -43.26 17.22 26.85
CA SER A 169 -44.60 17.68 27.22
C SER A 169 -45.45 16.53 27.77
N PRO A 170 -46.53 16.82 28.52
CA PRO A 170 -47.40 15.77 29.06
C PRO A 170 -47.94 14.83 27.96
N TYR A 171 -48.19 15.37 26.77
CA TYR A 171 -48.70 14.62 25.63
C TYR A 171 -47.63 13.71 25.00
N THR A 172 -46.38 14.16 24.85
CA THR A 172 -45.32 13.30 24.28
C THR A 172 -44.91 12.18 25.24
N LYS A 173 -44.97 12.43 26.56
CA LYS A 173 -44.83 11.37 27.58
C LYS A 173 -45.90 10.29 27.41
N LEU A 174 -47.16 10.68 27.25
CA LEU A 174 -48.28 9.76 27.03
C LEU A 174 -48.11 8.93 25.75
N LEU A 175 -47.72 9.57 24.64
CA LEU A 175 -47.47 8.84 23.39
C LEU A 175 -46.33 7.82 23.53
N ARG A 176 -45.29 8.13 24.30
CA ARG A 176 -44.17 7.20 24.53
C ARG A 176 -44.58 6.03 25.42
N THR A 177 -45.40 6.25 26.45
CA THR A 177 -45.89 5.17 27.32
C THR A 177 -46.87 4.25 26.58
N MET A 178 -47.74 4.82 25.74
CA MET A 178 -48.74 4.07 24.96
C MET A 178 -48.16 3.45 23.69
N GLY A 179 -47.09 4.04 23.12
CA GLY A 179 -46.40 3.57 21.91
C GLY A 179 -45.24 2.62 22.18
N ARG A 180 -45.24 1.91 23.32
CA ARG A 180 -44.17 0.98 23.71
C ARG A 180 -43.98 -0.16 22.71
N TYR A 181 -45.04 -0.53 21.99
CA TYR A 181 -45.03 -1.58 20.99
C TYR A 181 -45.15 -0.99 19.58
N PRO A 182 -44.42 -1.53 18.59
CA PRO A 182 -44.59 -1.15 17.20
C PRO A 182 -46.03 -1.33 16.73
N ALA A 183 -46.48 -0.54 15.75
CA ALA A 183 -47.85 -0.60 15.23
C ALA A 183 -48.28 -1.98 14.69
N TRP A 184 -47.31 -2.84 14.34
CA TRP A 184 -47.54 -4.20 13.83
C TRP A 184 -47.48 -5.29 14.91
N TYR A 185 -47.15 -4.95 16.16
CA TYR A 185 -47.01 -5.91 17.24
C TYR A 185 -47.94 -5.56 18.41
N SER A 186 -48.71 -6.55 18.86
CA SER A 186 -49.48 -6.49 20.09
C SER A 186 -49.09 -7.70 20.95
N PRO A 187 -48.62 -7.50 22.19
CA PRO A 187 -48.30 -8.61 23.07
C PRO A 187 -49.56 -9.43 23.35
N ALA A 188 -49.41 -10.75 23.40
CA ALA A 188 -50.50 -11.64 23.76
C ALA A 188 -50.92 -11.40 25.23
N PRO A 189 -52.22 -11.46 25.55
CA PRO A 189 -52.67 -11.35 26.94
C PRO A 189 -52.06 -12.48 27.78
N ASP A 190 -51.51 -12.12 28.94
CA ASP A 190 -51.12 -13.09 29.94
C ASP A 190 -52.40 -13.80 30.40
N HIS A 191 -52.57 -15.06 30.00
CA HIS A 191 -53.66 -15.90 30.49
C HIS A 191 -53.20 -16.48 31.82
N GLU A 192 -53.89 -16.13 32.90
CA GLU A 192 -53.69 -16.77 34.19
C GLU A 192 -54.10 -18.24 34.04
N THR A 193 -53.12 -19.15 34.08
CA THR A 193 -53.38 -20.58 34.28
C THR A 193 -53.53 -20.84 35.77
N ASP A 194 -54.78 -21.05 36.20
CA ASP A 194 -55.16 -21.63 37.50
C ASP A 194 -55.20 -23.16 37.41
#